data_AF-A0A0V7ZBU3-F1
#
_entry.id   AF-A0A0V7ZBU3-F1
#
_cell.length_a   1.000
_cell.length_b   1.000
_cell.length_c   1.000
_cell.angle_alpha   90.00
_cell.angle_beta   90.00
_cell.angle_gamma   90.00
#
_symmetry.space_group_name_H-M   'P 1'
#
loop_
_entity.id
_entity.type
_entity.pdbx_description
1 polymer ?
#
loop_
_entity_poly.entity_id
_entity_poly.type
_entity_poly.pdbx_seq_one_letter_code
_entity_poly.pdbx_strand_id
1 'polypeptide(L)'
;MNKTHFFKIALLLVMSLGSIAIVGGSFNLNPSLFKQAFNNDGRSERITDVSRYEEIRSSIWSQQELVKHFPAVISSNASNTKFIYYPGNLQGGSFLQLKMKLPQTRIKQLLAQYRQISQRKYQGGNTNDHLNQKDGLPTTFFYTGDDDVESFPPTYEILVLGARDKGNASFKWNHGNSYGIAIDRFASEIVYWAEVW
;
A
#
# COMPACT_ATOMS: atom_id res chain seq x y z
N MET A 1 -56.65 -11.35 14.91
CA MET A 1 -55.52 -10.47 14.54
C MET A 1 -54.25 -11.23 14.87
N ASN A 2 -53.59 -11.78 13.85
CA ASN A 2 -52.70 -12.95 14.00
C ASN A 2 -51.24 -12.52 14.24
N LYS A 3 -50.60 -13.16 15.22
CA LYS A 3 -49.26 -12.87 15.78
C LYS A 3 -48.10 -12.94 14.78
N THR A 4 -48.34 -13.35 13.53
CA THR A 4 -47.35 -13.52 12.47
C THR A 4 -47.05 -12.26 11.64
N HIS A 5 -47.86 -11.20 11.76
CA HIS A 5 -47.60 -9.92 11.07
C HIS A 5 -46.74 -8.94 11.87
N PHE A 6 -46.64 -9.10 13.19
CA PHE A 6 -45.81 -8.26 14.06
C PHE A 6 -44.30 -8.49 13.85
N PHE A 7 -43.91 -9.73 13.53
CA PHE A 7 -42.50 -10.11 13.37
C PHE A 7 -41.87 -9.58 12.06
N LYS A 8 -42.69 -9.28 11.04
CA LYS A 8 -42.19 -8.74 9.76
C LYS A 8 -42.03 -7.22 9.77
N ILE A 9 -42.71 -6.51 10.67
CA ILE A 9 -42.58 -5.05 10.85
C ILE A 9 -41.40 -4.72 11.79
N ALA A 10 -41.10 -5.59 12.76
CA ALA A 10 -39.95 -5.41 13.66
C ALA A 10 -38.59 -5.57 12.96
N LEU A 11 -38.49 -6.38 11.88
CA LEU A 11 -37.22 -6.60 11.16
C LEU A 11 -36.88 -5.48 10.16
N LEU A 12 -37.89 -4.69 9.72
CA LEU A 12 -37.70 -3.56 8.79
C LEU A 12 -37.38 -2.23 9.50
N LEU A 13 -37.55 -2.15 10.82
CA LEU A 13 -37.19 -0.96 11.62
C LEU A 13 -35.74 -1.00 12.16
N VAL A 14 -35.09 -2.17 12.19
CA VAL A 14 -33.70 -2.31 12.67
C VAL A 14 -32.66 -1.88 11.63
N MET A 15 -33.04 -1.68 10.37
CA MET A 15 -32.14 -1.22 9.31
C MET A 15 -32.16 0.30 9.05
N SER A 16 -32.84 1.11 9.89
CA SER A 16 -32.94 2.58 9.67
C SER A 16 -32.51 3.47 10.86
N LEU A 17 -31.89 2.91 11.90
CA LEU A 17 -31.41 3.66 13.07
C LEU A 17 -29.95 3.36 13.41
N GLY A 18 -29.09 3.39 12.37
CA GLY A 18 -27.63 3.36 12.50
C GLY A 18 -27.00 4.70 12.10
N SER A 19 -27.66 5.81 12.42
CA SER A 19 -27.10 7.15 12.23
C SER A 19 -27.01 7.84 13.59
N ILE A 20 -25.78 8.24 13.92
CA ILE A 20 -25.39 9.28 14.88
C ILE A 20 -25.21 8.83 16.34
N ALA A 21 -23.95 8.58 16.68
CA ALA A 21 -23.34 9.04 17.93
C ALA A 21 -21.83 9.27 17.70
N ILE A 22 -21.48 10.35 16.99
CA ILE A 22 -20.15 10.96 17.10
C ILE A 22 -20.26 11.97 18.23
N VAL A 23 -19.74 11.61 19.41
CA VAL A 23 -19.56 12.52 20.53
C VAL A 23 -18.08 12.89 20.58
N GLY A 24 -17.81 14.18 20.31
CA GLY A 24 -16.75 14.95 20.99
C GLY A 24 -15.29 14.59 20.70
N GLY A 25 -14.81 14.96 19.52
CA GLY A 25 -13.37 15.11 19.26
C GLY A 25 -13.18 15.95 18.01
N SER A 26 -12.59 17.14 18.15
CA SER A 26 -12.44 18.13 17.09
C SER A 26 -11.54 17.64 15.95
N PHE A 27 -12.10 16.90 15.00
CA PHE A 27 -11.50 16.66 13.70
C PHE A 27 -12.19 17.56 12.68
N ASN A 28 -11.47 18.56 12.18
CA ASN A 28 -11.88 19.34 11.01
C ASN A 28 -11.77 18.45 9.77
N LEU A 29 -12.72 17.53 9.61
CA LEU A 29 -12.85 16.74 8.39
C LEU A 29 -13.50 17.62 7.34
N ASN A 30 -12.73 18.01 6.32
CA ASN A 30 -13.22 18.80 5.20
C ASN A 30 -14.28 17.99 4.42
N PRO A 31 -15.54 18.45 4.31
CA PRO A 31 -16.60 17.74 3.60
C PRO A 31 -16.29 17.48 2.11
N SER A 32 -15.34 18.19 1.52
CA SER A 32 -14.87 17.95 0.15
C SER A 32 -14.13 16.63 -0.02
N LEU A 33 -13.52 16.09 1.05
CA LEU A 33 -12.75 14.84 1.02
C LEU A 33 -13.67 13.61 0.92
N PHE A 34 -14.80 13.63 1.63
CA PHE A 34 -15.83 12.59 1.47
C PHE A 34 -16.46 12.63 0.07
N LYS A 35 -16.64 13.81 -0.52
CA LYS A 35 -17.12 13.91 -1.91
C LYS A 35 -16.14 13.32 -2.91
N GLN A 36 -14.83 13.53 -2.77
CA GLN A 36 -13.84 12.90 -3.68
C GLN A 36 -13.79 11.37 -3.54
N ALA A 37 -14.01 10.83 -2.34
CA ALA A 37 -14.04 9.38 -2.12
C ALA A 37 -15.24 8.67 -2.78
N PHE A 38 -16.32 9.39 -3.09
CA PHE A 38 -17.56 8.80 -3.61
C PHE A 38 -18.04 9.38 -4.97
N ASN A 39 -17.37 10.39 -5.55
CA ASN A 39 -17.74 11.00 -6.84
C ASN A 39 -16.83 10.62 -8.02
N ASN A 40 -16.10 9.51 -7.99
CA ASN A 40 -15.31 9.09 -9.16
C ASN A 40 -16.04 8.00 -9.97
N ASP A 41 -16.11 8.21 -11.29
CA ASP A 41 -16.78 7.42 -12.33
C ASP A 41 -16.24 5.97 -12.49
N GLY A 42 -16.15 5.20 -11.41
CA GLY A 42 -15.67 3.82 -11.40
C GLY A 42 -14.17 3.63 -11.72
N ARG A 43 -13.44 4.72 -11.98
CA ARG A 43 -11.99 4.72 -12.23
C ARG A 43 -11.27 5.32 -11.02
N SER A 44 -10.55 4.46 -10.31
CA SER A 44 -9.60 4.91 -9.29
C SER A 44 -8.40 5.51 -10.02
N GLU A 45 -8.02 6.75 -9.73
CA GLU A 45 -6.87 7.40 -10.38
C GLU A 45 -5.60 7.22 -9.52
N ARG A 46 -4.45 7.14 -10.19
CA ARG A 46 -3.14 7.11 -9.51
C ARG A 46 -2.83 8.51 -8.96
N ILE A 47 -2.51 8.61 -7.68
CA ILE A 47 -2.13 9.85 -7.00
C ILE A 47 -0.61 9.91 -6.89
N THR A 48 0.03 10.93 -7.47
CA THR A 48 1.49 11.10 -7.48
C THR A 48 2.00 12.33 -6.69
N ASP A 49 1.07 13.13 -6.15
CA ASP A 49 1.40 14.32 -5.36
C ASP A 49 2.08 13.93 -4.03
N VAL A 50 3.38 14.24 -3.92
CA VAL A 50 4.21 13.95 -2.75
C VAL A 50 3.68 14.65 -1.50
N SER A 51 3.04 15.81 -1.61
CA SER A 51 2.49 16.54 -0.44
C SER A 51 1.39 15.76 0.28
N ARG A 52 0.76 14.80 -0.42
CA ARG A 52 -0.29 13.93 0.13
C ARG A 52 0.26 12.68 0.81
N TYR A 53 1.57 12.46 0.79
CA TYR A 53 2.19 11.26 1.34
C TYR A 53 1.78 10.97 2.78
N GLU A 54 1.87 11.97 3.66
CA GLU A 54 1.62 11.79 5.10
C GLU A 54 0.15 11.47 5.37
N GLU A 55 -0.76 12.19 4.71
CA GLU A 55 -2.21 11.93 4.75
C GLU A 55 -2.50 10.49 4.28
N ILE A 56 -1.94 10.11 3.13
CA ILE A 56 -2.23 8.81 2.53
C ILE A 56 -1.69 7.67 3.41
N ARG A 57 -0.43 7.77 3.85
CA ARG A 57 0.19 6.77 4.71
C ARG A 57 -0.55 6.62 6.04
N SER A 58 -0.93 7.72 6.68
CA SER A 58 -1.49 7.70 8.04
C SER A 58 -2.98 7.41 8.11
N SER A 59 -3.76 7.85 7.12
CA SER A 59 -5.22 7.96 7.25
C SER A 59 -6.00 7.32 6.10
N ILE A 60 -5.47 7.35 4.87
CA ILE A 60 -6.20 6.83 3.70
C ILE A 60 -5.88 5.35 3.46
N TRP A 61 -4.62 4.94 3.62
CA TRP A 61 -4.22 3.55 3.47
C TRP A 61 -4.86 2.69 4.58
N SER A 62 -5.76 1.79 4.21
CA SER A 62 -6.55 1.03 5.18
C SER A 62 -5.74 -0.06 5.92
N GLN A 63 -4.71 -0.62 5.29
CA GLN A 63 -3.91 -1.73 5.83
C GLN A 63 -2.64 -1.23 6.54
N GLN A 64 -2.83 -0.50 7.64
CA GLN A 64 -1.75 0.20 8.38
C GLN A 64 -0.55 -0.69 8.74
N GLU A 65 -0.77 -1.98 8.98
CA GLU A 65 0.29 -2.96 9.26
C GLU A 65 1.32 -3.07 8.13
N LEU A 66 0.89 -2.92 6.86
CA LEU A 66 1.76 -3.04 5.69
C LEU A 66 2.67 -1.82 5.52
N VAL A 67 2.30 -0.65 6.06
CA VAL A 67 3.04 0.60 5.89
C VAL A 67 3.84 1.01 7.12
N LYS A 68 3.91 0.18 8.17
CA LYS A 68 4.72 0.47 9.37
C LYS A 68 6.20 0.71 9.09
N HIS A 69 6.73 0.09 8.04
CA HIS A 69 8.13 0.22 7.62
C HIS A 69 8.38 1.50 6.81
N PHE A 70 7.34 2.20 6.34
CA PHE A 70 7.47 3.50 5.71
C PHE A 70 7.83 4.58 6.75
N PRO A 71 8.64 5.58 6.40
CA PRO A 71 8.89 6.71 7.29
C PRO A 71 7.57 7.43 7.61
N ALA A 72 7.43 8.01 8.81
CA ALA A 72 6.20 8.74 9.14
C ALA A 72 6.08 10.06 8.34
N VAL A 73 7.23 10.70 8.10
CA VAL A 73 7.40 11.99 7.41
C VAL A 73 8.58 11.84 6.44
N ILE A 74 8.51 12.47 5.28
CA ILE A 74 9.64 12.50 4.35
C ILE A 74 10.75 13.36 4.96
N SER A 75 11.94 12.79 5.10
CA SER A 75 13.09 13.49 5.70
C SER A 75 13.43 14.76 4.91
N SER A 76 13.77 15.85 5.60
CA SER A 76 14.28 17.07 4.96
C SER A 76 15.59 16.86 4.20
N ASN A 77 16.31 15.78 4.52
CA ASN A 77 17.54 15.38 3.84
C ASN A 77 17.26 14.45 2.63
N ALA A 78 16.00 14.17 2.33
CA ALA A 78 15.62 13.40 1.16
C ALA A 78 15.64 14.27 -0.10
N SER A 79 16.08 13.69 -1.21
CA SER A 79 16.01 14.33 -2.52
C SER A 79 15.47 13.36 -3.57
N ASN A 80 15.11 13.87 -4.75
CA ASN A 80 14.52 13.06 -5.83
C ASN A 80 13.33 12.21 -5.34
N THR A 81 12.46 12.81 -4.53
CA THR A 81 11.34 12.07 -3.94
C THR A 81 10.25 11.87 -4.99
N LYS A 82 9.84 10.63 -5.19
CA LYS A 82 8.71 10.25 -6.03
C LYS A 82 7.74 9.44 -5.20
N PHE A 83 6.46 9.73 -5.37
CA PHE A 83 5.39 9.08 -4.63
C PHE A 83 4.33 8.62 -5.61
N ILE A 84 3.74 7.46 -5.35
CA ILE A 84 2.57 7.00 -6.06
C ILE A 84 1.68 6.16 -5.15
N TYR A 85 0.38 6.42 -5.24
CA TYR A 85 -0.66 5.68 -4.56
C TYR A 85 -1.77 5.34 -5.53
N TYR A 86 -2.23 4.10 -5.50
CA TYR A 86 -3.42 3.65 -6.19
C TYR A 86 -4.38 3.05 -5.17
N PRO A 87 -5.58 3.64 -4.98
CA PRO A 87 -6.56 3.14 -4.00
C PRO A 87 -7.10 1.75 -4.28
N GLY A 88 -6.89 1.22 -5.48
CA GLY A 88 -7.56 0.01 -5.95
C GLY A 88 -8.97 0.29 -6.47
N ASN A 89 -9.56 -0.72 -7.09
CA ASN A 89 -10.98 -0.77 -7.43
C ASN A 89 -11.50 -2.21 -7.18
N LEU A 90 -12.78 -2.48 -7.42
CA LEU A 90 -13.38 -3.80 -7.14
C LEU A 90 -12.73 -4.99 -7.89
N GLN A 91 -11.91 -4.74 -8.91
CA GLN A 91 -11.26 -5.77 -9.73
C GLN A 91 -9.72 -5.71 -9.69
N GLY A 92 -9.15 -4.70 -9.04
CA GLY A 92 -7.72 -4.41 -9.06
C GLY A 92 -7.21 -4.06 -7.68
N GLY A 93 -6.02 -4.59 -7.37
CA GLY A 93 -5.33 -4.35 -6.10
C GLY A 93 -5.04 -2.89 -5.79
N SER A 94 -4.63 -2.60 -4.56
CA SER A 94 -4.16 -1.27 -4.14
C SER A 94 -2.65 -1.29 -3.92
N PHE A 95 -1.96 -0.21 -4.27
CA PHE A 95 -0.52 -0.10 -4.03
C PHE A 95 -0.10 1.28 -3.54
N LEU A 96 0.98 1.31 -2.78
CA LEU A 96 1.65 2.52 -2.30
C LEU A 96 3.15 2.35 -2.53
N GLN A 97 3.79 3.32 -3.18
CA GLN A 97 5.23 3.31 -3.37
C GLN A 97 5.84 4.70 -3.13
N LEU A 98 6.89 4.75 -2.32
CA LEU A 98 7.67 5.96 -2.05
C LEU A 98 9.13 5.69 -2.41
N LYS A 99 9.67 6.46 -3.35
CA LYS A 99 11.07 6.46 -3.73
C LYS A 99 11.73 7.75 -3.29
N MET A 100 12.94 7.67 -2.76
CA MET A 100 13.73 8.84 -2.42
C MET A 100 15.22 8.50 -2.35
N LYS A 101 16.04 9.54 -2.52
CA LYS A 101 17.46 9.48 -2.22
C LYS A 101 17.74 9.95 -0.81
N LEU A 102 18.63 9.27 -0.11
CA LEU A 102 19.05 9.58 1.25
C LEU A 102 20.59 9.64 1.32
N PRO A 103 21.17 10.25 2.38
CA PRO A 103 22.61 10.19 2.59
C PRO A 103 23.14 8.75 2.53
N GLN A 104 24.27 8.55 1.85
CA GLN A 104 24.87 7.22 1.62
C GLN A 104 25.08 6.42 2.92
N THR A 105 25.41 7.09 4.02
CA THR A 105 25.54 6.50 5.36
C THR A 105 24.22 5.91 5.84
N ARG A 106 23.11 6.63 5.62
CA ARG A 106 21.76 6.16 5.96
C ARG A 106 21.33 5.00 5.08
N ILE A 107 21.60 5.04 3.78
CA ILE A 107 21.30 3.91 2.87
C ILE A 107 22.04 2.64 3.29
N LYS A 108 23.32 2.73 3.64
CA LYS A 108 24.10 1.58 4.14
C LYS A 108 23.49 1.01 5.43
N GLN A 109 23.08 1.86 6.37
CA GLN A 109 22.43 1.43 7.61
C GLN A 109 21.09 0.73 7.35
N LEU A 110 20.23 1.34 6.53
CA LEU A 110 18.93 0.78 6.18
C LEU A 110 19.08 -0.56 5.46
N LEU A 111 20.02 -0.67 4.53
CA LEU A 111 20.29 -1.92 3.83
C LEU A 111 20.73 -3.03 4.81
N ALA A 112 21.65 -2.71 5.71
CA ALA A 112 22.09 -3.66 6.74
C ALA A 112 20.93 -4.09 7.65
N GLN A 113 20.11 -3.14 8.09
CA GLN A 113 18.94 -3.40 8.94
C GLN A 113 17.93 -4.30 8.23
N TYR A 114 17.48 -3.93 7.03
CA TYR A 114 16.41 -4.65 6.34
C TYR A 114 16.83 -6.03 5.84
N ARG A 115 18.12 -6.23 5.53
CA ARG A 115 18.67 -7.57 5.23
C ARG A 115 18.52 -8.57 6.38
N GLN A 116 18.45 -8.10 7.63
CA GLN A 116 18.30 -8.97 8.81
C GLN A 116 16.85 -9.38 9.04
N ILE A 117 15.89 -8.55 8.62
CA ILE A 117 14.46 -8.76 8.90
C ILE A 117 13.65 -9.16 7.66
N SER A 118 14.27 -9.19 6.47
CA SER A 118 13.62 -9.63 5.23
C SER A 118 13.35 -11.13 5.23
N GLN A 119 12.14 -11.52 4.83
CA GLN A 119 11.78 -12.92 4.58
C GLN A 119 12.42 -13.45 3.28
N ARG A 120 12.58 -12.60 2.27
CA ARG A 120 13.13 -12.96 0.96
C ARG A 120 13.90 -11.79 0.35
N LYS A 121 14.90 -12.12 -0.48
CA LYS A 121 15.77 -11.16 -1.16
C LYS A 121 15.82 -11.47 -2.66
N TYR A 122 15.79 -10.43 -3.48
CA TYR A 122 15.93 -10.48 -4.93
C TYR A 122 16.86 -9.39 -5.43
N GLN A 123 17.29 -9.50 -6.69
CA GLN A 123 18.17 -8.54 -7.34
C GLN A 123 17.57 -8.10 -8.68
N GLY A 124 17.20 -6.83 -8.80
CA GLY A 124 16.44 -6.29 -9.94
C GLY A 124 15.12 -7.03 -10.21
N GLY A 125 14.50 -6.77 -11.36
CA GLY A 125 13.30 -7.47 -11.80
C GLY A 125 12.00 -6.91 -11.22
N ASN A 126 10.89 -7.58 -11.51
CA ASN A 126 9.55 -7.23 -11.01
C ASN A 126 8.86 -8.43 -10.35
N THR A 127 7.63 -8.22 -9.86
CA THR A 127 6.88 -9.27 -9.16
C THR A 127 6.68 -10.55 -9.98
N ASN A 128 6.54 -10.46 -11.31
CA ASN A 128 6.39 -11.65 -12.17
C ASN A 128 7.69 -12.46 -12.20
N ASP A 129 8.83 -11.79 -12.32
CA ASP A 129 10.14 -12.43 -12.28
C ASP A 129 10.36 -13.17 -10.95
N HIS A 130 9.95 -12.54 -9.85
CA HIS A 130 10.15 -13.05 -8.49
C HIS A 130 9.24 -14.22 -8.14
N LEU A 131 7.97 -14.18 -8.59
CA LEU A 131 6.99 -15.23 -8.38
C LEU A 131 7.31 -16.51 -9.16
N ASN A 132 7.94 -16.37 -10.33
CA ASN A 132 8.33 -17.51 -11.16
C ASN A 132 9.55 -18.27 -10.62
N GLN A 133 10.21 -17.78 -9.57
CA GLN A 133 11.28 -18.49 -8.89
C GLN A 133 10.73 -19.55 -7.92
N LYS A 134 11.56 -20.56 -7.61
CA LYS A 134 11.21 -21.54 -6.57
C LYS A 134 10.95 -20.83 -5.24
N ASP A 135 9.81 -21.13 -4.63
CA ASP A 135 9.32 -20.52 -3.39
C ASP A 135 9.28 -18.98 -3.47
N GLY A 136 8.95 -18.46 -4.65
CA GLY A 136 8.83 -17.04 -4.93
C GLY A 136 7.76 -16.36 -4.08
N LEU A 137 8.11 -15.20 -3.50
CA LEU A 137 7.17 -14.30 -2.85
C LEU A 137 6.86 -13.12 -3.79
N PRO A 138 5.62 -12.64 -3.80
CA PRO A 138 5.25 -11.47 -4.58
C PRO A 138 5.95 -10.22 -4.04
N THR A 139 6.37 -9.35 -4.95
CA THR A 139 6.97 -8.06 -4.64
C THR A 139 6.07 -6.93 -5.13
N THR A 140 6.65 -5.91 -5.75
CA THR A 140 5.96 -4.82 -6.44
C THR A 140 6.51 -4.68 -7.86
N PHE A 141 5.79 -3.95 -8.70
CA PHE A 141 6.34 -3.35 -9.92
C PHE A 141 7.01 -2.01 -9.59
N PHE A 142 7.96 -1.55 -10.41
CA PHE A 142 8.69 -0.31 -10.15
C PHE A 142 7.90 0.94 -10.62
N TYR A 143 6.75 1.21 -10.00
CA TYR A 143 5.86 2.32 -10.39
C TYR A 143 6.45 3.73 -10.25
N THR A 144 7.49 3.91 -9.42
CA THR A 144 8.24 5.17 -9.28
C THR A 144 9.52 5.20 -10.12
N GLY A 145 9.69 4.20 -10.99
CA GLY A 145 10.72 4.15 -12.02
C GLY A 145 10.58 5.31 -13.01
N ASP A 146 11.63 5.49 -13.80
CA ASP A 146 11.67 6.48 -14.88
C ASP A 146 11.26 5.87 -16.23
N ASP A 147 11.18 4.54 -16.31
CA ASP A 147 10.93 3.77 -17.53
C ASP A 147 9.61 3.00 -17.48
N ASP A 148 8.99 2.79 -18.64
CA ASP A 148 7.70 2.09 -18.81
C ASP A 148 7.76 0.58 -18.54
N VAL A 149 8.95 0.03 -18.30
CA VAL A 149 9.17 -1.42 -18.08
C VAL A 149 8.68 -1.85 -16.69
N GLU A 150 8.38 -0.90 -15.80
CA GLU A 150 7.89 -1.12 -14.42
C GLU A 150 8.70 -2.21 -13.67
N SER A 151 10.01 -2.29 -13.93
CA SER A 151 10.93 -3.31 -13.39
C SER A 151 12.15 -2.66 -12.74
N PHE A 152 12.61 -3.22 -11.61
CA PHE A 152 13.77 -2.68 -10.91
C PHE A 152 15.07 -2.96 -11.68
N PRO A 153 15.97 -1.98 -11.83
CA PRO A 153 17.29 -2.21 -12.38
C PRO A 153 18.08 -3.27 -11.59
N PRO A 154 19.02 -4.00 -12.22
CA PRO A 154 19.82 -5.04 -11.56
C PRO A 154 20.67 -4.56 -10.37
N THR A 155 20.81 -3.25 -10.16
CA THR A 155 21.52 -2.68 -9.00
C THR A 155 20.68 -2.67 -7.72
N TYR A 156 19.37 -2.79 -7.82
CA TYR A 156 18.46 -2.83 -6.69
C TYR A 156 18.46 -4.19 -6.00
N GLU A 157 18.67 -4.17 -4.68
CA GLU A 157 18.34 -5.30 -3.83
C GLU A 157 16.92 -5.12 -3.29
N ILE A 158 16.02 -6.03 -3.65
CA ILE A 158 14.61 -6.03 -3.21
C ILE A 158 14.48 -6.95 -2.00
N LEU A 159 13.94 -6.42 -0.91
CA LEU A 159 13.83 -7.09 0.38
C LEU A 159 12.36 -7.16 0.78
N VAL A 160 11.78 -8.36 0.67
CA VAL A 160 10.39 -8.63 1.08
C VAL A 160 10.36 -8.77 2.59
N LEU A 161 9.61 -7.90 3.27
CA LEU A 161 9.51 -7.92 4.73
C LEU A 161 8.35 -8.79 5.21
N GLY A 162 7.29 -8.90 4.40
CA GLY A 162 6.21 -9.83 4.64
C GLY A 162 5.37 -10.03 3.40
N ALA A 163 4.90 -11.27 3.20
CA ALA A 163 3.89 -11.61 2.21
C ALA A 163 2.84 -12.53 2.85
N ARG A 164 1.56 -12.31 2.55
CA ARG A 164 0.46 -13.15 3.01
C ARG A 164 -0.39 -13.56 1.82
N ASP A 165 -0.43 -14.86 1.59
CA ASP A 165 -1.32 -15.47 0.62
C ASP A 165 -2.73 -15.58 1.22
N LYS A 166 -3.76 -15.22 0.44
CA LYS A 166 -5.17 -15.54 0.76
C LYS A 166 -5.82 -16.37 -0.35
N GLY A 167 -5.01 -16.89 -1.26
CA GLY A 167 -5.41 -17.81 -2.30
C GLY A 167 -5.64 -19.21 -1.74
N ASN A 168 -5.85 -20.15 -2.65
CA ASN A 168 -5.99 -21.56 -2.30
C ASN A 168 -4.79 -22.36 -2.81
N ALA A 169 -4.69 -23.63 -2.44
CA ALA A 169 -3.56 -24.49 -2.82
C ALA A 169 -3.33 -24.59 -4.34
N SER A 170 -4.39 -24.45 -5.14
CA SER A 170 -4.33 -24.49 -6.61
C SER A 170 -4.07 -23.13 -7.26
N PHE A 171 -4.30 -22.04 -6.53
CA PHE A 171 -4.16 -20.65 -6.98
C PHE A 171 -3.58 -19.80 -5.85
N LYS A 172 -2.29 -20.03 -5.56
CA LYS A 172 -1.54 -19.21 -4.62
C LYS A 172 -1.42 -17.78 -5.14
N TRP A 173 -1.33 -16.84 -4.21
CA TRP A 173 -1.20 -15.40 -4.46
C TRP A 173 -2.40 -14.75 -5.13
N ASN A 174 -3.56 -15.42 -5.12
CA ASN A 174 -4.82 -14.80 -5.45
C ASN A 174 -5.37 -14.09 -4.21
N HIS A 175 -5.56 -12.76 -4.26
CA HIS A 175 -6.10 -11.94 -3.17
C HIS A 175 -5.24 -11.72 -1.90
N GLY A 176 -3.91 -11.68 -2.04
CA GLY A 176 -2.95 -11.51 -0.95
C GLY A 176 -2.45 -10.07 -0.72
N ASN A 177 -1.37 -9.97 0.04
CA ASN A 177 -0.60 -8.74 0.17
C ASN A 177 0.88 -9.05 0.35
N SER A 178 1.72 -8.07 0.04
CA SER A 178 3.08 -8.05 0.55
C SER A 178 3.59 -6.63 0.68
N TYR A 179 4.72 -6.49 1.36
CA TYR A 179 5.34 -5.20 1.61
C TYR A 179 6.85 -5.36 1.80
N GLY A 180 7.57 -4.29 1.53
CA GLY A 180 9.00 -4.24 1.78
C GLY A 180 9.69 -3.06 1.16
N ILE A 181 10.97 -3.23 0.90
CA ILE A 181 11.80 -2.16 0.35
C ILE A 181 12.65 -2.66 -0.83
N ALA A 182 13.12 -1.74 -1.66
CA ALA A 182 14.20 -1.97 -2.59
C ALA A 182 15.26 -0.88 -2.40
N ILE A 183 16.54 -1.24 -2.40
CA ILE A 183 17.66 -0.30 -2.22
C ILE A 183 18.65 -0.45 -3.35
N ASP A 184 18.99 0.68 -3.98
CA ASP A 184 20.19 0.81 -4.78
C ASP A 184 21.26 1.55 -3.95
N ARG A 185 22.25 0.79 -3.52
CA ARG A 185 23.35 1.31 -2.70
C ARG A 185 24.28 2.26 -3.46
N PHE A 186 24.33 2.19 -4.79
CA PHE A 186 25.20 3.02 -5.62
C PHE A 186 24.52 4.33 -5.99
N ALA A 187 23.21 4.29 -6.24
CA ALA A 187 22.39 5.48 -6.49
C ALA A 187 21.97 6.22 -5.21
N SER A 188 22.25 5.65 -4.03
CA SER A 188 21.76 6.14 -2.73
C SER A 188 20.23 6.24 -2.68
N GLU A 189 19.55 5.29 -3.31
CA GLU A 189 18.09 5.30 -3.48
C GLU A 189 17.45 4.18 -2.67
N ILE A 190 16.29 4.49 -2.10
CA ILE A 190 15.42 3.53 -1.43
C ILE A 190 14.00 3.70 -1.93
N VAL A 191 13.34 2.58 -2.13
CA VAL A 191 11.94 2.47 -2.51
C VAL A 191 11.22 1.68 -1.42
N TYR A 192 10.18 2.23 -0.85
CA TYR A 192 9.26 1.57 0.08
C TYR A 192 8.02 1.17 -0.71
N TRP A 193 7.49 -0.02 -0.47
CA TRP A 193 6.29 -0.48 -1.16
C TRP A 193 5.37 -1.30 -0.25
N ALA A 194 4.08 -1.17 -0.52
CA ALA A 194 3.03 -2.00 0.04
C ALA A 194 2.01 -2.27 -1.06
N GLU A 195 1.65 -3.54 -1.25
CA GLU A 195 0.69 -3.96 -2.26
C GLU A 195 -0.32 -4.95 -1.69
N VAL A 196 -1.52 -4.88 -2.25
CA VAL A 196 -2.66 -5.72 -1.96
C VAL A 196 -3.24 -6.09 -3.30
N TRP A 197 -3.45 -7.38 -3.55
CA TRP A 197 -4.09 -7.93 -4.75
C TRP A 197 -5.36 -8.68 -4.36
#